data_AF-A0A350XIK1-F1
#
_entry.id   AF-A0A350XIK1-F1
#
_cell.length_a   1.000
_cell.length_b   1.000
_cell.length_c   1.000
_cell.angle_alpha   90.00
_cell.angle_beta   90.00
_cell.angle_gamma   90.00
#
_symmetry.space_group_name_H-M   'P 1'
#
loop_
_entity.id
_entity.type
_entity.pdbx_description
1 polymer ?
#
loop_
_entity_poly.entity_id
_entity_poly.type
_entity_poly.pdbx_seq_one_letter_code
_entity_poly.pdbx_strand_id
1 'polypeptide(L)' 'MTPLELNQKGFEALIAALGYADAVRFIKQFDTGRGDYTKDRYQWLDALTLDDIWADLKQLQTPQE' A
#
# COMPACT_ATOMS: atom_id res chain seq x y z
N MET A 1 -15.12 -12.35 15.05
CA MET A 1 -14.11 -11.42 14.51
C MET A 1 -13.06 -12.27 13.80
N THR A 2 -12.96 -12.15 12.49
CA THR A 2 -11.95 -12.83 11.68
C THR A 2 -10.58 -12.21 11.92
N PRO A 3 -9.46 -12.88 11.56
CA PRO A 3 -8.13 -12.28 11.65
C PRO A 3 -8.02 -10.96 10.86
N LEU A 4 -8.72 -10.84 9.73
CA LEU A 4 -8.78 -9.61 8.95
C LEU A 4 -9.47 -8.48 9.72
N GLU A 5 -10.65 -8.76 10.29
CA GLU A 5 -11.40 -7.78 11.08
C GLU A 5 -10.64 -7.36 12.35
N LEU A 6 -9.91 -8.29 12.97
CA LEU A 6 -9.06 -8.00 14.14
C LEU A 6 -7.91 -7.06 13.75
N ASN A 7 -7.22 -7.33 12.64
CA ASN A 7 -6.13 -6.48 12.16
C ASN A 7 -6.61 -5.08 11.78
N GLN A 8 -7.76 -4.97 11.11
CA GLN A 8 -8.37 -3.69 10.77
C GLN A 8 -8.66 -2.86 12.03
N LYS A 9 -9.37 -3.44 13.00
CA LYS A 9 -9.68 -2.76 14.27
C LYS A 9 -8.44 -2.39 15.07
N GLY A 10 -7.43 -3.27 15.10
CA GLY A 10 -6.16 -2.99 15.75
C GLY A 10 -5.42 -1.82 15.10
N PHE A 11 -5.39 -1.77 13.76
CA PHE A 11 -4.75 -0.70 13.03
C PHE A 11 -5.49 0.64 13.20
N GLU A 12 -6.82 0.63 13.16
CA GLU A 12 -7.65 1.81 13.44
C GLU A 12 -7.40 2.36 14.85
N ALA A 13 -7.31 1.49 15.86
CA ALA A 13 -7.00 1.89 17.23
C ALA A 13 -5.60 2.53 17.35
N LEU A 14 -4.60 1.97 16.65
CA LEU A 14 -3.25 2.55 16.60
C LEU A 14 -3.24 3.91 15.92
N ILE A 15 -3.95 4.06 14.80
CA ILE A 15 -4.08 5.36 14.11
C ILE A 15 -4.75 6.39 15.02
N ALA A 16 -5.83 6.02 15.72
CA ALA A 16 -6.54 6.93 16.61
C ALA A 16 -5.66 7.43 17.77
N ALA A 17 -4.75 6.59 18.27
CA ALA A 17 -3.88 6.94 19.39
C ALA A 17 -2.57 7.65 18.97
N LEU A 18 -2.01 7.30 17.81
CA LEU A 18 -0.64 7.69 17.42
C LEU A 18 -0.59 8.50 16.11
N GLY A 19 -1.66 8.51 15.33
CA GLY A 19 -1.64 8.96 13.93
C GLY A 19 -0.98 7.95 12.99
N TYR A 20 -1.18 8.14 11.68
CA TYR A 20 -0.76 7.18 10.65
C TYR A 20 0.75 6.87 10.67
N ALA A 21 1.59 7.91 10.78
CA ALA A 21 3.03 7.74 10.69
C ALA A 21 3.58 6.88 11.84
N ASP A 22 3.16 7.17 13.07
CA ASP A 22 3.66 6.47 14.25
C ASP A 22 2.96 5.11 14.45
N ALA A 23 1.72 4.95 14.00
CA ALA A 23 1.07 3.63 13.94
C ALA A 23 1.84 2.65 13.03
N VAL A 24 2.27 3.10 11.84
CA VAL A 24 3.08 2.26 10.94
C VAL A 24 4.46 1.96 11.54
N ARG A 25 5.12 2.95 12.16
CA ARG A 25 6.41 2.73 12.85
C ARG A 25 6.27 1.74 14.00
N PHE A 26 5.18 1.81 14.78
CA PHE A 26 4.90 0.89 15.87
C PHE A 26 4.78 -0.55 15.36
N ILE A 27 3.97 -0.79 14.32
CA ILE A 27 3.84 -2.13 13.72
C ILE A 27 5.21 -2.65 13.25
N LYS A 28 6.02 -1.78 12.62
CA LYS A 28 7.37 -2.14 12.15
C LYS A 28 8.35 -2.57 13.24
N GLN A 29 8.07 -2.30 14.52
CA GLN A 29 8.90 -2.79 15.63
C GLN A 29 8.72 -4.29 15.87
N PHE A 30 7.56 -4.85 15.52
CA PHE A 30 7.21 -6.25 15.75
C PHE A 30 7.22 -7.08 14.48
N ASP A 31 7.01 -6.42 13.33
CA ASP A 31 7.07 -7.04 12.01
C ASP A 31 7.84 -6.15 11.04
N THR A 32 9.03 -6.58 10.62
CA THR A 32 9.83 -5.87 9.61
C THR A 32 9.19 -5.90 8.23
N GLY A 33 8.09 -6.66 8.06
CA GLY A 33 7.55 -7.03 6.76
C GLY A 33 8.43 -8.08 6.09
N ARG A 34 8.01 -8.49 4.89
CA ARG A 34 8.76 -9.37 4.00
C ARG A 34 8.84 -8.74 2.62
N GLY A 35 9.86 -9.12 1.87
CA GLY A 35 10.13 -8.59 0.53
C GLY A 35 11.14 -7.45 0.54
N ASP A 36 11.65 -7.14 -0.64
CA ASP A 36 12.63 -6.08 -0.85
C ASP A 36 12.09 -5.20 -1.98
N TYR A 37 11.15 -4.31 -1.64
CA TYR A 37 10.49 -3.47 -2.64
C TYR A 37 11.50 -2.68 -3.49
N THR A 38 12.67 -2.34 -2.92
CA THR A 38 13.73 -1.67 -3.67
C THR A 38 14.24 -2.56 -4.79
N LYS A 39 14.45 -3.86 -4.56
CA LYS A 39 14.79 -4.83 -5.61
C LYS A 39 13.60 -5.17 -6.50
N ASP A 40 12.45 -5.43 -5.90
CA ASP A 40 11.28 -5.96 -6.59
C ASP A 40 10.71 -4.95 -7.59
N ARG A 41 10.76 -3.64 -7.29
CA ARG A 41 10.28 -2.60 -8.21
C ARG A 41 11.03 -2.57 -9.53
N TYR A 42 12.33 -2.92 -9.56
CA TYR A 42 13.11 -2.90 -10.81
C TYR A 42 12.58 -3.88 -11.86
N GLN A 43 11.82 -4.91 -11.45
CA GLN A 43 11.26 -5.90 -12.38
C GLN A 43 10.16 -5.35 -13.29
N TRP A 44 9.49 -4.27 -12.89
CA TRP A 44 8.34 -3.73 -13.62
C TRP A 44 8.37 -2.21 -13.76
N LEU A 45 8.91 -1.48 -12.78
CA LEU A 45 8.90 -0.03 -12.76
C LEU A 45 9.86 0.58 -13.79
N ASP A 46 11.00 -0.05 -14.04
CA ASP A 46 11.99 0.45 -15.01
C ASP A 46 11.47 0.42 -16.46
N ALA A 47 10.53 -0.49 -16.73
CA ALA A 47 9.87 -0.60 -18.03
C ALA A 47 8.64 0.30 -18.15
N LEU A 48 8.15 0.88 -17.05
CA LEU A 48 6.95 1.69 -17.02
C LEU A 48 7.27 3.15 -17.37
N THR A 49 6.70 3.66 -18.46
CA THR A 49 6.86 5.05 -18.86
C THR A 49 5.75 5.95 -18.30
N LEU A 50 5.99 7.26 -18.28
CA LEU A 50 4.95 8.23 -17.93
C LEU A 50 3.77 8.19 -18.91
N ASP A 51 4.02 7.88 -20.18
CA ASP A 51 2.96 7.76 -21.19
C ASP A 51 2.07 6.54 -20.93
N ASP A 52 2.65 5.42 -20.48
CA ASP A 52 1.89 4.24 -20.06
C ASP A 52 0.97 4.57 -18.87
N ILE A 53 1.51 5.27 -17.86
CA ILE A 53 0.73 5.72 -16.69
C ILE A 53 -0.43 6.64 -17.13
N TRP A 54 -0.18 7.56 -18.06
CA TRP A 54 -1.23 8.45 -18.56
C TRP A 54 -2.29 7.72 -19.39
N ALA A 55 -1.90 6.70 -20.15
CA ALA A 55 -2.84 5.86 -20.89
C ALA A 55 -3.76 5.10 -19.93
N ASP A 56 -3.21 4.49 -18.88
CA ASP A 56 -3.97 3.75 -17.86
C ASP A 56 -4.98 4.67 -17.13
N LEU A 57 -4.55 5.88 -16.75
CA LEU A 57 -5.43 6.85 -16.11
C LEU A 57 -6.60 7.28 -16.99
N LYS A 58 -6.39 7.44 -18.31
CA LYS A 58 -7.47 7.75 -19.26
C LYS A 58 -8.44 6.59 -19.41
N GLN A 59 -7.96 5.34 -19.43
CA GLN A 59 -8.83 4.16 -19.48
C GLN A 59 -9.73 4.08 -18.24
N LEU A 60 -9.20 4.34 -17.05
CA LEU A 60 -9.98 4.35 -15.81
C LEU A 60 -11.05 5.45 -15.77
N GLN A 61 -10.85 6.53 -16.52
CA GLN A 61 -11.82 7.63 -16.64
C GLN A 61 -12.87 7.40 -17.73
N THR A 62 -12.66 6.42 -18.61
CA THR A 62 -13.61 6.10 -19.67
C THR A 62 -14.65 5.13 -19.10
N PRO A 63 -15.95 5.50 -19.05
CA PRO A 63 -16.99 4.59 -18.59
C PRO A 63 -16.96 3.32 -19.43
N GLN A 64 -16.98 2.15 -18.79
CA GLN A 64 -17.31 0.91 -19.49
C GLN A 64 -18.79 0.98 -19.88
N GLU A 65 -19.05 1.14 -21.18
CA GLU A 65 -20.38 0.95 -21.78
C GLU A 65 -20.84 -0.51 -21.69
#